data_AF-A0A819NSX0-F1
#
_entry.id   AF-A0A819NSX0-F1
#
_cell.length_a   1.000
_cell.length_b   1.000
_cell.length_c   1.000
_cell.angle_alpha   90.00
_cell.angle_beta   90.00
_cell.angle_gamma   90.00
#
_symmetry.space_group_name_H-M   'P 1'
#
loop_
_entity.id
_entity.type
_entity.pdbx_description
1 polymer ?
#
loop_
_entity_poly.entity_id
_entity_poly.type
_entity_poly.pdbx_seq_one_letter_code
_entity_poly.pdbx_strand_id
1 'polypeptide(L)'
;MVTNSNVSSNEMIKFPNELIKIVWGNDIEQSIFERWSQPFEFSIDERSALIQYEGGPCSVLTTVQAHLLNELIFCQRCKNDWRQSSSDEIDLHFLNALVSILHLLS
;
A
#
# COMPACT_ATOMS: atom_id res chain seq x y z
N MET A 1 -30.79 -15.51 1.73
CA MET A 1 -30.17 -15.00 2.96
C MET A 1 -29.13 -15.99 3.41
N VAL A 2 -27.86 -15.74 3.07
CA VAL A 2 -26.72 -16.42 3.69
C VAL A 2 -25.96 -15.31 4.41
N THR A 3 -26.12 -15.28 5.72
CA THR A 3 -25.31 -14.47 6.63
C THR A 3 -23.96 -15.14 6.76
N ASN A 4 -22.94 -14.65 6.05
CA ASN A 4 -21.57 -15.04 6.35
C ASN A 4 -21.02 -14.13 7.43
N SER A 5 -21.20 -14.63 8.65
CA SER A 5 -20.49 -14.28 9.88
C SER A 5 -18.97 -14.33 9.71
N ASN A 6 -18.31 -13.30 10.26
CA ASN A 6 -16.94 -13.29 10.78
C ASN A 6 -15.81 -13.63 9.80
N VAL A 7 -15.35 -12.64 9.04
CA VAL A 7 -13.96 -12.60 8.56
C VAL A 7 -13.11 -11.98 9.68
N SER A 8 -12.65 -12.83 10.59
CA SER A 8 -11.52 -12.53 11.48
C SER A 8 -10.45 -13.57 11.21
N SER A 9 -9.59 -13.27 10.25
CA SER A 9 -8.33 -14.00 10.05
C SER A 9 -7.33 -13.07 9.38
N ASN A 10 -6.40 -12.52 10.16
CA ASN A 10 -5.09 -12.10 9.67
C ASN A 10 -4.38 -13.36 9.14
N GLU A 11 -4.73 -13.80 7.94
CA GLU A 11 -4.02 -14.89 7.28
C GLU A 11 -2.70 -14.32 6.77
N MET A 12 -1.65 -14.51 7.57
CA MET A 12 -0.30 -14.04 7.24
C MET A 12 0.13 -14.67 5.92
N ILE A 13 0.27 -13.86 4.88
CA ILE A 13 0.70 -14.29 3.55
C ILE A 13 2.08 -14.96 3.70
N LYS A 14 2.16 -16.27 3.49
CA LYS A 14 3.43 -17.00 3.51
C LYS A 14 4.13 -16.81 2.17
N PHE A 15 5.16 -15.97 2.17
CA PHE A 15 6.02 -15.82 1.01
C PHE A 15 6.97 -17.01 0.86
N PRO A 16 7.24 -17.49 -0.36
CA PRO A 16 8.28 -18.49 -0.59
C PRO A 16 9.64 -17.99 -0.10
N ASN A 17 10.41 -18.86 0.56
CA ASN A 17 11.73 -18.50 1.09
C ASN A 17 12.67 -17.90 0.02
N GLU A 18 12.57 -18.37 -1.22
CA GLU A 18 13.38 -17.84 -2.33
C GLU A 18 13.00 -16.39 -2.68
N LEU A 19 11.72 -16.02 -2.62
CA LEU A 19 11.30 -14.64 -2.81
C LEU A 19 11.83 -13.75 -1.68
N ILE A 20 11.77 -14.25 -0.44
CA ILE A 20 12.28 -13.51 0.72
C ILE A 20 13.78 -13.23 0.53
N LYS A 21 14.57 -14.22 0.13
CA LYS A 21 16.01 -14.05 -0.12
C LYS A 21 16.32 -13.06 -1.24
N ILE A 22 15.54 -13.07 -2.32
CA ILE A 22 15.73 -12.15 -3.44
C ILE A 22 15.48 -10.70 -3.04
N VAL A 23 14.43 -10.46 -2.25
CA VAL A 23 14.01 -9.09 -1.87
C VAL A 23 14.80 -8.56 -0.68
N TRP A 24 15.06 -9.41 0.33
CA TRP A 24 15.57 -9.01 1.64
C TRP A 24 17.00 -9.48 1.92
N GLY A 25 17.55 -10.35 1.07
CA GLY A 25 18.84 -11.01 1.30
C GLY A 25 18.75 -12.27 2.15
N ASN A 26 19.89 -12.91 2.39
CA ASN A 26 19.95 -14.22 3.06
C ASN A 26 19.74 -14.14 4.58
N ASP A 27 20.03 -13.00 5.20
CA ASP A 27 20.14 -12.84 6.66
C ASP A 27 19.32 -11.62 7.15
N ILE A 28 18.01 -11.58 6.87
CA ILE A 28 17.12 -10.57 7.45
C ILE A 28 16.64 -10.99 8.84
N GLU A 29 16.70 -10.07 9.80
CA GLU A 29 16.09 -10.28 11.11
C GLU A 29 14.56 -10.37 10.99
N GLN A 30 13.94 -11.37 11.61
CA GLN A 30 12.50 -11.62 11.53
C GLN A 30 11.66 -10.39 11.90
N SER A 31 12.06 -9.64 12.93
CA SER A 31 11.35 -8.42 13.37
C SER A 31 11.37 -7.31 12.31
N ILE A 32 12.47 -7.19 11.56
CA ILE A 32 12.62 -6.24 10.45
C ILE A 32 11.77 -6.71 9.26
N PHE A 33 11.81 -8.01 8.95
CA PHE A 33 11.01 -8.58 7.87
C PHE A 33 9.51 -8.34 8.09
N GLU A 34 9.00 -8.67 9.28
CA GLU A 34 7.58 -8.48 9.64
C GLU A 34 7.19 -7.01 9.54
N ARG A 35 8.03 -6.12 10.08
CA ARG A 35 7.79 -4.68 10.07
C ARG A 35 7.86 -4.07 8.67
N TRP A 36 8.79 -4.49 7.82
CA TRP A 36 8.94 -3.90 6.48
C TRP A 36 8.03 -4.56 5.45
N SER A 37 7.48 -5.74 5.73
CA SER A 37 6.51 -6.45 4.89
C SER A 37 5.05 -6.20 5.28
N GLN A 38 4.79 -5.22 6.15
CA GLN A 38 3.43 -4.83 6.51
C GLN A 38 2.67 -4.30 5.26
N PRO A 39 1.35 -4.53 5.15
CA PRO A 39 0.57 -3.99 4.05
C PRO A 39 0.48 -2.46 4.10
N PHE A 40 0.19 -1.87 2.95
CA PHE A 40 -0.30 -0.49 2.92
C PHE A 40 -1.78 -0.49 3.30
N GLU A 41 -2.14 0.37 4.25
CA GLU A 41 -3.51 0.59 4.67
C GLU A 41 -3.86 2.07 4.56
N PHE A 42 -5.14 2.38 4.34
CA PHE A 42 -5.63 3.75 4.30
C PHE A 42 -6.17 4.20 5.65
N SER A 43 -5.94 5.46 5.99
CA SER A 43 -6.49 6.07 7.20
C SER A 43 -8.01 6.21 7.11
N ILE A 44 -8.70 5.94 8.22
CA ILE A 44 -10.13 6.19 8.36
C ILE A 44 -10.46 7.70 8.38
N ASP A 45 -9.51 8.53 8.80
CA ASP A 45 -9.67 9.97 8.97
C ASP A 45 -9.39 10.74 7.67
N GLU A 46 -8.54 10.19 6.81
CA GLU A 46 -8.15 10.77 5.51
C GLU A 46 -7.92 9.66 4.49
N ARG A 47 -8.85 9.49 3.54
CA ARG A 47 -8.85 8.37 2.59
C ARG A 47 -7.65 8.36 1.65
N SER A 48 -6.99 9.50 1.46
CA SER A 48 -5.79 9.58 0.64
C SER A 48 -4.48 9.33 1.42
N ALA A 49 -4.55 9.17 2.74
CA ALA A 49 -3.39 8.96 3.59
C ALA A 49 -3.13 7.48 3.84
N LEU A 50 -1.90 7.04 3.57
CA LEU A 50 -1.40 5.73 3.93
C LEU A 50 -0.92 5.73 5.38
N ILE A 51 -1.26 4.68 6.10
CA ILE A 51 -0.82 4.46 7.48
C ILE A 51 0.26 3.39 7.53
N GLN A 52 1.08 3.50 8.57
CA GLN A 52 2.13 2.55 8.89
C GLN A 52 2.12 2.35 10.40
N TYR A 53 1.79 1.13 10.83
CA TYR A 53 1.63 0.81 12.25
C TYR A 53 2.96 0.59 12.95
N GLU A 54 3.93 0.04 12.21
CA GLU A 54 5.26 -0.25 12.72
C GLU A 54 6.30 0.47 11.88
N GLY A 55 7.39 0.96 12.47
CA GLY A 55 8.37 1.77 11.73
C GLY A 55 9.09 1.00 10.60
N GLY A 56 8.76 1.25 9.34
CA GLY A 56 9.45 0.65 8.18
C GLY A 56 10.43 1.61 7.49
N PRO A 57 10.88 1.28 6.26
CA PRO A 57 11.72 2.17 5.49
C PRO A 57 10.88 3.37 5.06
N CYS A 58 11.06 4.50 5.74
CA CYS A 58 10.29 5.73 5.52
C CYS A 58 10.33 6.21 4.06
N SER A 59 11.42 5.90 3.35
CA SER A 59 11.59 6.17 1.92
C SER A 59 10.55 5.45 1.06
N VAL A 60 10.14 4.23 1.40
CA VAL A 60 9.15 3.46 0.63
C VAL A 60 7.77 4.07 0.81
N LEU A 61 7.30 4.23 2.06
CA LEU A 61 5.98 4.81 2.33
C LEU A 61 5.86 6.23 1.77
N THR A 62 6.88 7.06 1.98
CA THR A 62 6.87 8.46 1.51
C THR A 62 6.80 8.53 -0.01
N THR A 63 7.53 7.65 -0.72
CA THR A 63 7.51 7.59 -2.18
C THR A 63 6.13 7.18 -2.68
N VAL A 64 5.54 6.12 -2.11
CA VAL A 64 4.20 5.65 -2.50
C VAL A 64 3.14 6.72 -2.21
N GLN A 65 3.20 7.34 -1.03
CA GLN A 65 2.30 8.44 -0.65
C GLN A 65 2.40 9.63 -1.61
N ALA A 66 3.62 10.02 -2.00
CA ALA A 66 3.83 11.12 -2.94
C ALA A 66 3.26 10.82 -4.32
N HIS A 67 3.47 9.61 -4.84
CA HIS A 67 2.91 9.20 -6.14
C HIS A 67 1.38 9.10 -6.11
N LEU A 68 0.80 8.61 -5.02
CA LEU A 68 -0.64 8.58 -4.84
C LEU A 68 -1.23 9.99 -4.85
N LEU A 69 -0.66 10.92 -4.07
CA LEU A 69 -1.11 12.31 -4.06
C LEU A 69 -0.96 12.97 -5.43
N ASN A 70 0.14 12.68 -6.14
CA ASN A 70 0.34 13.19 -7.49
C ASN A 70 -0.74 12.69 -8.46
N GLU A 71 -1.12 11.41 -8.37
CA GLU A 71 -2.27 10.89 -9.12
C GLU A 71 -3.52 11.68 -8.74
N LEU A 72 -3.93 11.63 -7.46
CA LEU A 72 -5.19 12.23 -6.99
C LEU A 72 -5.33 13.71 -7.35
N ILE A 73 -4.26 14.50 -7.21
CA ILE A 73 -4.29 15.94 -7.44
C ILE A 73 -4.27 16.29 -8.93
N PHE A 74 -3.49 15.57 -9.75
CA PHE A 74 -3.26 15.91 -11.15
C PHE A 74 -4.02 15.01 -12.14
N CYS A 75 -4.85 14.10 -11.66
CA CYS A 75 -5.72 13.29 -12.49
C CYS A 75 -6.72 14.16 -13.23
N GLN A 76 -6.54 14.32 -14.54
CA GLN A 76 -7.46 15.08 -15.39
C GLN A 76 -8.89 14.52 -15.42
N ARG A 77 -9.06 13.27 -14.98
CA ARG A 77 -10.36 12.57 -14.93
C ARG A 77 -11.07 12.75 -13.59
N CYS A 78 -10.38 13.20 -12.55
CA CYS A 78 -10.96 13.44 -11.23
C CYS A 78 -11.71 14.76 -11.19
N LYS A 79 -12.82 14.78 -10.44
CA LYS A 79 -13.54 16.02 -10.12
C LYS A 79 -12.65 16.90 -9.24
N ASN A 80 -12.96 18.20 -9.17
CA ASN A 80 -12.20 19.22 -8.42
C ASN A 80 -11.99 18.92 -6.91
N ASP A 81 -12.53 17.82 -6.37
CA ASP A 81 -12.46 17.45 -4.97
C ASP A 81 -11.86 16.03 -4.79
N TRP A 82 -10.56 15.93 -5.03
CA TRP A 82 -9.77 14.70 -4.92
C TRP A 82 -9.77 14.08 -3.52
N ARG A 83 -10.19 14.83 -2.50
CA ARG A 83 -10.36 14.33 -1.12
C ARG A 83 -11.65 13.54 -0.93
N GLN A 84 -12.61 13.65 -1.85
CA GLN A 84 -13.91 12.99 -1.75
C GLN A 84 -14.01 11.72 -2.61
N SER A 85 -12.89 11.19 -3.10
CA SER A 85 -12.85 9.93 -3.82
C SER A 85 -13.46 8.79 -3.00
N SER A 86 -14.22 7.94 -3.66
CA SER A 86 -14.72 6.67 -3.11
C SER A 86 -13.57 5.68 -2.89
N SER A 87 -13.81 4.62 -2.10
CA SER A 87 -12.80 3.58 -1.85
C SER A 87 -12.29 2.97 -3.16
N ASP A 88 -13.20 2.63 -4.07
CA ASP A 88 -12.87 2.04 -5.37
C ASP A 88 -12.02 2.98 -6.24
N GLU A 89 -12.27 4.29 -6.17
CA GLU A 89 -11.46 5.30 -6.87
C GLU A 89 -10.06 5.41 -6.25
N ILE A 90 -9.97 5.46 -4.91
CA ILE A 90 -8.68 5.48 -4.20
C ILE A 90 -7.84 4.25 -4.54
N ASP A 91 -8.43 3.06 -4.55
CA ASP A 91 -7.74 1.81 -4.90
C ASP A 91 -7.20 1.86 -6.34
N LEU A 92 -7.98 2.41 -7.28
CA LEU A 92 -7.53 2.59 -8.66
C LEU A 92 -6.36 3.58 -8.77
N HIS A 93 -6.45 4.73 -8.09
CA HIS A 93 -5.36 5.71 -8.06
C HIS A 93 -4.10 5.15 -7.39
N PHE A 94 -4.26 4.31 -6.37
CA PHE A 94 -3.18 3.61 -5.72
C PHE A 94 -2.48 2.62 -6.65
N LEU A 95 -3.23 1.82 -7.40
CA LEU A 95 -2.67 0.94 -8.43
C LEU A 95 -1.91 1.74 -9.51
N ASN A 96 -2.48 2.85 -9.97
CA ASN A 96 -1.80 3.73 -10.95
C ASN A 96 -0.50 4.31 -10.38
N ALA A 97 -0.50 4.71 -9.11
CA ALA A 97 0.69 5.21 -8.42
C ALA A 97 1.79 4.14 -8.35
N LEU A 98 1.45 2.90 -7.99
CA LEU A 98 2.40 1.78 -7.95
C LEU A 98 2.97 1.46 -9.34
N VAL A 99 2.11 1.44 -10.37
CA VAL A 99 2.55 1.24 -11.77
C VAL A 99 3.45 2.38 -12.23
N SER A 100 3.16 3.62 -11.85
CA SER A 100 4.01 4.77 -12.15
C SER A 100 5.40 4.63 -11.51
N ILE A 101 5.48 4.12 -10.28
CA ILE A 101 6.78 3.87 -9.61
C ILE A 101 7.54 2.78 -10.37
N LEU A 102 6.89 1.69 -10.76
CA LEU A 102 7.53 0.62 -11.52
C LEU A 102 8.08 1.11 -12.86
N HIS A 103 7.35 1.96 -13.59
CA HIS A 103 7.83 2.56 -14.84
C HIS A 103 9.00 3.54 -14.65
N LEU A 104 9.21 4.11 -13.47
CA LEU A 104 10.39 4.93 -13.19
C LEU A 104 11.66 4.10 -13.00
N LEU A 105 11.51 2.80 -12.71
CA LEU A 105 12.61 1.88 -12.44
C LEU A 105 13.01 1.03 -13.66
N SER A 106 12.25 1.11 -14.76
CA SER A 106 12.50 0.44 -16.05
C SER A 106 13.24 1.32 -17.03
#